data_AF-A0A848LQY5-F1
#
_entry.id   AF-A0A848LQY5-F1
#
_cell.length_a   1.000
_cell.length_b   1.000
_cell.length_c   1.000
_cell.angle_alpha   90.00
_cell.angle_beta   90.00
_cell.angle_gamma   90.00
#
_symmetry.space_group_name_H-M   'P 1'
#
loop_
_entity.id
_entity.type
_entity.pdbx_description
1 polymer ?
#
loop_
_entity_poly.entity_id
_entity_poly.type
_entity_poly.pdbx_seq_one_letter_code
_entity_poly.pdbx_strand_id
1 'polypeptide(L)'
;MSADVPPSALARCATHPDELAGATCQRCGGFMCGTCATRVMYELGLYCPACAARPEMNYLETFRQKLWGKRDSGAWLVAFFVPFAIAGGVKALRVGAVPAAVSLLASAGVGVGFFLGQRWARYALLLVPFALVFLALPALGVPQGFAQVAALIFPLLGALQLFLDPRNQLFFRLDISQRALHRLWDLKENNPLARHAVTLGVGAFMLPLFAPIAIVCGCIALRRVDPQARPPIGRRGSAVSGIVLGVLALVFWAYALMYLFGFVSHLP
;
A
#
# COMPACT_ATOMS: atom_id res chain seq x y z
N MET A 1 -50.57 -17.83 -22.62
CA MET A 1 -51.15 -16.51 -22.96
C MET A 1 -50.31 -15.46 -22.24
N SER A 2 -49.43 -14.75 -22.94
CA SER A 2 -48.76 -13.56 -22.40
C SER A 2 -49.76 -12.42 -22.42
N ALA A 3 -50.06 -11.84 -21.25
CA ALA A 3 -50.85 -10.62 -21.19
C ALA A 3 -49.97 -9.46 -21.66
N ASP A 4 -50.35 -8.83 -22.77
CA ASP A 4 -49.66 -7.64 -23.27
C ASP A 4 -49.91 -6.48 -22.30
N VAL A 5 -48.84 -6.04 -21.62
CA VAL A 5 -48.89 -4.89 -20.70
C VAL A 5 -48.76 -3.61 -21.53
N PRO A 6 -49.70 -2.64 -21.42
CA PRO A 6 -49.60 -1.41 -22.18
C PRO A 6 -48.32 -0.64 -21.79
N PRO A 7 -47.62 -0.01 -22.74
CA PRO A 7 -46.33 0.65 -22.50
C PRO A 7 -46.40 1.80 -21.48
N SER A 8 -47.59 2.38 -21.25
CA SER A 8 -47.82 3.36 -20.17
C SER A 8 -47.78 2.76 -18.76
N ALA A 9 -47.94 1.45 -18.62
CA ALA A 9 -47.89 0.73 -17.35
C ALA A 9 -46.48 0.17 -17.03
N LEU A 10 -45.51 0.30 -17.95
CA LEU A 10 -44.13 -0.12 -17.71
C LEU A 10 -43.41 0.89 -16.81
N ALA A 11 -42.64 0.39 -15.85
CA ALA A 11 -41.84 1.23 -14.97
C ALA A 11 -40.79 2.03 -15.76
N ARG A 12 -40.64 3.31 -15.42
CA ARG A 12 -39.71 4.25 -16.06
C ARG A 12 -38.53 4.56 -15.15
N CYS A 13 -37.40 4.93 -15.73
CA CYS A 13 -36.24 5.30 -14.93
C CYS A 13 -36.51 6.60 -14.14
N ALA A 14 -36.15 6.60 -12.86
CA ALA A 14 -36.31 7.78 -12.01
C ALA A 14 -35.48 8.99 -12.46
N THR A 15 -34.35 8.76 -13.14
CA THR A 15 -33.47 9.82 -13.68
C THR A 15 -33.78 10.16 -15.13
N HIS A 16 -34.25 9.18 -15.92
CA HIS A 16 -34.57 9.33 -17.34
C HIS A 16 -36.02 8.88 -17.57
N PRO A 17 -37.03 9.75 -17.37
CA PRO A 17 -38.44 9.37 -17.46
C PRO A 17 -38.82 8.79 -18.83
N ASP A 18 -38.13 9.19 -19.89
CA ASP A 18 -38.40 8.72 -21.25
C ASP A 18 -37.95 7.27 -21.48
N GLU A 19 -37.02 6.77 -20.66
CA GLU A 19 -36.43 5.44 -20.76
C GLU A 19 -37.16 4.41 -19.87
N LEU A 20 -37.36 3.20 -20.39
CA LEU A 20 -37.89 2.09 -19.62
C LEU A 20 -36.87 1.62 -18.57
N ALA A 21 -37.36 1.29 -17.38
CA ALA A 21 -36.51 0.76 -16.32
C ALA A 21 -36.05 -0.66 -16.68
N GLY A 22 -34.73 -0.87 -16.65
CA GLY A 22 -34.11 -2.19 -16.86
C GLY A 22 -33.76 -2.91 -15.56
N ALA A 23 -33.74 -2.20 -14.43
CA ALA A 23 -33.42 -2.74 -13.11
C ALA A 23 -34.00 -1.88 -11.98
N THR A 24 -33.99 -2.41 -10.77
CA THR A 24 -34.25 -1.68 -9.53
C THR A 24 -32.99 -1.57 -8.69
N CYS A 25 -32.76 -0.41 -8.09
CA CYS A 25 -31.65 -0.19 -7.17
C CYS A 25 -31.84 -1.06 -5.93
N GLN A 26 -30.89 -1.94 -5.61
CA GLN A 26 -31.01 -2.86 -4.48
C GLN A 26 -31.10 -2.18 -3.12
N ARG A 27 -30.67 -0.92 -3.03
CA ARG A 27 -30.67 -0.16 -1.77
C ARG A 27 -31.95 0.65 -1.55
N CYS A 28 -32.34 1.48 -2.52
CA CYS A 28 -33.48 2.40 -2.36
C CYS A 28 -34.75 1.92 -3.08
N GLY A 29 -34.69 0.82 -3.83
CA GLY A 29 -35.80 0.31 -4.63
C GLY A 29 -36.11 1.10 -5.90
N GLY A 30 -35.44 2.23 -6.14
CA GLY A 30 -35.71 3.10 -7.29
C GLY A 30 -35.46 2.42 -8.64
N PHE A 31 -36.35 2.65 -9.60
CA PHE A 31 -36.24 2.15 -10.97
C PHE A 31 -35.16 2.88 -11.78
N MET A 32 -34.34 2.12 -12.51
CA MET A 32 -33.21 2.64 -13.28
C MET A 32 -33.10 1.97 -14.64
N CYS A 33 -32.82 2.75 -15.68
CA CYS A 33 -32.51 2.26 -17.02
C CYS A 33 -31.11 1.61 -17.03
N GLY A 34 -30.79 0.91 -18.12
CA GLY A 34 -29.49 0.24 -18.28
C GLY A 34 -28.28 1.19 -18.21
N THR A 35 -28.45 2.45 -18.60
CA THR A 35 -27.38 3.47 -18.54
C THR A 35 -27.16 4.02 -17.12
N CYS A 36 -28.22 4.16 -16.32
CA CYS A 36 -28.12 4.56 -14.92
C CYS A 36 -27.68 3.42 -13.99
N ALA A 37 -27.68 2.18 -14.50
CA ALA A 37 -27.35 1.02 -13.71
C ALA A 37 -25.85 0.96 -13.40
N THR A 38 -25.46 1.37 -12.20
CA THR A 38 -24.07 1.28 -11.75
C THR A 38 -23.86 -0.03 -10.99
N ARG A 39 -22.91 -0.85 -11.45
CA ARG A 39 -22.45 -2.03 -10.71
C ARG A 39 -21.32 -1.64 -9.78
N VAL A 40 -21.54 -1.81 -8.48
CA VAL A 40 -20.51 -1.57 -7.47
C VAL A 40 -19.85 -2.91 -7.17
N MET A 41 -18.75 -3.23 -7.85
CA MET A 41 -18.19 -4.60 -7.95
C MET A 41 -18.12 -5.49 -6.69
N TYR A 42 -18.04 -4.95 -5.47
CA TYR A 42 -17.95 -5.76 -4.25
C TYR A 42 -19.29 -6.31 -3.76
N GLU A 43 -20.38 -5.66 -4.14
CA GLU A 43 -21.71 -6.22 -4.02
C GLU A 43 -22.16 -6.48 -5.45
N LEU A 44 -22.51 -7.71 -5.83
CA LEU A 44 -23.08 -8.01 -7.17
C LEU A 44 -24.40 -7.25 -7.46
N GLY A 45 -24.76 -6.28 -6.62
CA GLY A 45 -25.88 -5.40 -6.72
C GLY A 45 -25.76 -4.33 -7.78
N LEU A 46 -26.93 -4.03 -8.32
CA LEU A 46 -27.18 -2.90 -9.20
C LEU A 46 -27.67 -1.73 -8.33
N TYR A 47 -26.99 -0.60 -8.43
CA TYR A 47 -27.28 0.61 -7.66
C TYR A 47 -27.55 1.78 -8.60
N CYS A 48 -28.43 2.69 -8.16
CA CYS A 48 -28.57 3.98 -8.83
C CYS A 48 -27.34 4.85 -8.55
N PRO A 49 -27.05 5.87 -9.38
CA PRO A 49 -25.84 6.69 -9.24
C PRO A 49 -25.73 7.38 -7.88
N ALA A 50 -26.86 7.83 -7.32
CA ALA A 50 -26.90 8.46 -6.00
C ALA A 50 -26.58 7.49 -4.86
N CYS A 51 -27.05 6.23 -4.94
CA CYS A 51 -26.73 5.20 -3.95
C CYS A 51 -25.29 4.71 -4.09
N ALA A 52 -24.79 4.57 -5.32
CA ALA A 52 -23.42 4.13 -5.59
C ALA A 52 -22.37 5.18 -5.20
N ALA A 53 -22.71 6.46 -5.26
CA ALA A 53 -21.84 7.54 -4.79
C ALA A 53 -21.68 7.58 -3.26
N ARG A 54 -22.52 6.85 -2.51
CA ARG A 54 -22.44 6.88 -1.05
C ARG A 54 -21.17 6.17 -0.54
N PRO A 55 -20.50 6.70 0.50
CA PRO A 55 -19.24 6.17 1.01
C PRO A 55 -19.31 4.71 1.45
N GLU A 56 -20.46 4.31 2.02
CA GLU A 56 -20.70 2.94 2.49
C GLU A 56 -20.78 1.91 1.35
N MET A 57 -21.15 2.34 0.14
CA MET A 57 -21.23 1.47 -1.03
C MET A 57 -19.92 1.51 -1.82
N ASN A 58 -19.31 2.68 -1.95
CA ASN A 58 -18.05 2.88 -2.67
C ASN A 58 -16.91 3.28 -1.72
N TYR A 59 -16.64 2.41 -0.75
CA TYR A 59 -15.59 2.64 0.24
C TYR A 59 -14.20 2.73 -0.39
N LEU A 60 -13.96 2.05 -1.52
CA LEU A 60 -12.70 2.12 -2.25
C LEU A 60 -12.48 3.50 -2.86
N GLU A 61 -13.50 4.14 -3.43
CA GLU A 61 -13.38 5.52 -3.91
C GLU A 61 -13.13 6.47 -2.74
N THR A 62 -13.87 6.30 -1.65
CA THR A 62 -13.63 7.08 -0.42
C THR A 62 -12.19 6.92 0.08
N PHE A 63 -11.67 5.69 0.04
CA PHE A 63 -10.29 5.37 0.39
C PHE A 63 -9.28 5.98 -0.59
N ARG A 64 -9.57 5.95 -1.91
CA ARG A 64 -8.76 6.62 -2.93
C ARG A 64 -8.68 8.11 -2.65
N GLN A 65 -9.81 8.77 -2.49
CA GLN A 65 -9.92 10.20 -2.19
C GLN A 65 -9.18 10.55 -0.89
N LYS A 66 -9.27 9.70 0.13
CA LYS A 66 -8.53 9.86 1.40
C LYS A 66 -7.02 9.92 1.20
N LEU A 67 -6.47 9.21 0.21
CA LEU A 67 -5.03 9.14 -0.08
C LEU A 67 -4.59 10.00 -1.26
N TRP A 68 -5.53 10.53 -2.04
CA TRP A 68 -5.28 11.28 -3.27
C TRP A 68 -4.46 12.54 -3.02
N GLY A 69 -3.29 12.63 -3.65
CA GLY A 69 -2.39 13.77 -3.47
C GLY A 69 -1.73 13.87 -2.08
N LYS A 70 -2.01 12.94 -1.15
CA LYS A 70 -1.38 12.96 0.18
C LYS A 70 -0.01 12.32 0.12
N ARG A 71 0.99 13.00 0.70
CA ARG A 71 2.36 12.48 0.83
C ARG A 71 2.37 11.13 1.53
N ASP A 72 3.13 10.19 0.99
CA ASP A 72 3.31 8.85 1.52
C ASP A 72 4.66 8.71 2.23
N SER A 73 4.92 7.53 2.80
CA SER A 73 6.21 7.22 3.41
C SER A 73 7.37 7.30 2.41
N GLY A 74 7.11 6.98 1.13
CA GLY A 74 8.09 7.10 0.05
C GLY A 74 8.54 8.53 -0.19
N ALA A 75 7.61 9.48 -0.27
CA ALA A 75 7.92 10.90 -0.41
C ALA A 75 8.77 11.41 0.78
N TRP A 76 8.41 11.02 2.01
CA TRP A 76 9.20 11.37 3.19
C TRP A 76 10.60 10.75 3.19
N LEU A 77 10.73 9.49 2.75
CA LEU A 77 12.03 8.84 2.61
C LEU A 77 12.91 9.57 1.60
N VAL A 78 12.38 9.93 0.43
CA VAL A 78 13.12 10.70 -0.59
C VAL A 78 13.52 12.07 -0.03
N ALA A 79 12.61 12.78 0.64
CA ALA A 79 12.90 14.08 1.25
C ALA A 79 13.97 13.99 2.33
N PHE A 80 14.02 12.90 3.10
CA PHE A 80 15.07 12.67 4.09
C PHE A 80 16.48 12.63 3.46
N PHE A 81 16.61 12.11 2.23
CA PHE A 81 17.90 12.03 1.53
C PHE A 81 18.32 13.34 0.84
N VAL A 82 17.39 14.28 0.60
CA VAL A 82 17.68 15.55 -0.09
C VAL A 82 18.77 16.38 0.62
N PRO A 83 18.72 16.63 1.94
CA PRO A 83 19.78 17.37 2.63
C PRO A 83 21.17 16.76 2.47
N PHE A 84 21.27 15.43 2.47
CA PHE A 84 22.55 14.73 2.28
C PHE A 84 23.10 14.92 0.88
N ALA A 85 22.23 14.88 -0.14
CA ALA A 85 22.62 15.17 -1.52
C ALA A 85 23.09 16.64 -1.67
N ILE A 86 22.40 17.60 -1.05
CA ILE A 86 22.81 19.01 -1.05
C ILE A 86 24.18 19.18 -0.38
N ALA A 87 24.35 18.64 0.83
CA ALA A 87 25.61 18.72 1.57
C ALA A 87 26.77 18.07 0.81
N GLY A 88 26.52 16.91 0.20
CA GLY A 88 27.48 16.22 -0.67
C GLY A 88 27.83 17.04 -1.90
N GLY A 89 26.86 17.65 -2.57
CA GLY A 89 27.07 18.51 -3.73
C GLY A 89 27.90 19.75 -3.40
N VAL A 90 27.60 20.43 -2.29
CA VAL A 90 28.40 21.57 -1.80
C VAL A 90 29.83 21.14 -1.46
N LYS A 91 30.01 19.98 -0.81
CA LYS A 91 31.35 19.44 -0.53
C LYS A 91 32.10 19.14 -1.83
N ALA A 92 31.44 18.54 -2.83
CA ALA A 92 32.03 18.25 -4.13
C ALA A 92 32.49 19.52 -4.87
N LEU A 93 31.72 20.63 -4.80
CA LEU A 93 32.14 21.93 -5.33
C LEU A 93 33.43 22.43 -4.67
N ARG A 94 33.53 22.31 -3.34
CA ARG A 94 34.70 22.78 -2.58
C ARG A 94 35.99 22.04 -2.95
N VAL A 95 35.90 20.78 -3.37
CA VAL A 95 37.06 19.98 -3.80
C VAL A 95 37.26 19.99 -5.32
N GLY A 96 36.52 20.84 -6.05
CA GLY A 96 36.64 20.96 -7.51
C GLY A 96 36.01 19.81 -8.32
N ALA A 97 35.29 18.90 -7.68
CA ALA A 97 34.62 17.77 -8.35
C ALA A 97 33.27 18.21 -8.96
N VAL A 98 33.33 19.10 -9.97
CA VAL A 98 32.15 19.71 -10.61
C VAL A 98 31.12 18.66 -11.11
N PRO A 99 31.50 17.56 -11.77
CA PRO A 99 30.52 16.57 -12.23
C PRO A 99 29.74 15.91 -11.07
N ALA A 100 30.42 15.63 -9.96
CA ALA A 100 29.76 15.09 -8.76
C ALA A 100 28.82 16.12 -8.13
N ALA A 101 29.26 17.38 -8.05
CA ALA A 101 28.43 18.46 -7.55
C ALA A 101 27.13 18.62 -8.35
N VAL A 102 27.23 18.71 -9.68
CA VAL A 102 26.06 18.84 -10.56
C VAL A 102 25.12 17.65 -10.41
N SER A 103 25.65 16.42 -10.42
CA SER A 103 24.85 15.20 -10.26
C SER A 103 24.10 15.15 -8.92
N LEU A 104 24.78 15.47 -7.82
CA LEU A 104 24.19 15.47 -6.48
C LEU A 104 23.14 16.57 -6.31
N LEU A 105 23.41 17.79 -6.79
CA LEU A 105 22.45 18.90 -6.72
C LEU A 105 21.25 18.69 -7.64
N ALA A 106 21.46 18.14 -8.85
CA ALA A 106 20.36 17.74 -9.73
C ALA A 106 19.49 16.65 -9.08
N SER A 107 20.11 15.64 -8.45
CA SER A 107 19.41 14.60 -7.71
C SER A 107 18.61 15.16 -6.53
N ALA A 108 19.15 16.15 -5.82
CA ALA A 108 18.41 16.89 -4.79
C ALA A 108 17.19 17.62 -5.38
N GLY A 109 17.33 18.27 -6.55
CA GLY A 109 16.24 18.90 -7.29
C GLY A 109 15.13 17.91 -7.67
N VAL A 110 15.52 16.72 -8.16
CA VAL A 110 14.57 15.61 -8.40
C VAL A 110 13.87 15.20 -7.11
N GLY A 111 14.60 15.06 -6.01
CA GLY A 111 14.02 14.69 -4.70
C GLY A 111 13.02 15.72 -4.17
N VAL A 112 13.34 17.02 -4.28
CA VAL A 112 12.42 18.11 -3.93
C VAL A 112 11.18 18.08 -4.83
N GLY A 113 11.35 17.96 -6.14
CA GLY A 113 10.25 17.82 -7.09
C GLY A 113 9.35 16.63 -6.77
N PHE A 114 9.95 15.50 -6.41
CA PHE A 114 9.24 14.28 -6.01
C PHE A 114 8.41 14.53 -4.76
N PHE A 115 8.99 15.13 -3.71
CA PHE A 115 8.29 15.44 -2.46
C PHE A 115 7.13 16.45 -2.64
N LEU A 116 7.25 17.35 -3.62
CA LEU A 116 6.20 18.30 -4.00
C LEU A 116 5.12 17.69 -4.89
N GLY A 117 5.26 16.42 -5.32
CA GLY A 117 4.28 15.74 -6.16
C GLY A 117 4.36 16.12 -7.64
N GLN A 118 5.51 16.60 -8.11
CA GLN A 118 5.72 16.95 -9.52
C GLN A 118 5.82 15.70 -10.40
N ARG A 119 4.96 15.57 -11.42
CA ARG A 119 4.86 14.35 -12.24
C ARG A 119 6.17 13.95 -12.93
N TRP A 120 6.96 14.92 -13.40
CA TRP A 120 8.26 14.65 -14.05
C TRP A 120 9.27 14.03 -13.09
N ALA A 121 9.25 14.42 -11.82
CA ALA A 121 10.23 14.00 -10.82
C ALA A 121 10.11 12.51 -10.50
N ARG A 122 8.90 11.94 -10.65
CA ARG A 122 8.69 10.51 -10.49
C ARG A 122 9.45 9.67 -11.51
N TYR A 123 9.48 10.11 -12.77
CA TYR A 123 10.26 9.43 -13.82
C TYR A 123 11.75 9.71 -13.65
N ALA A 124 12.11 10.95 -13.33
CA ALA A 124 13.50 11.34 -13.09
C ALA A 124 14.15 10.59 -11.92
N LEU A 125 13.37 10.19 -10.89
CA LEU A 125 13.86 9.41 -9.76
C LEU A 125 14.51 8.08 -10.19
N LEU A 126 14.05 7.45 -11.28
CA LEU A 126 14.63 6.23 -11.82
C LEU A 126 16.03 6.45 -12.43
N LEU A 127 16.36 7.67 -12.82
CA LEU A 127 17.64 8.06 -13.41
C LEU A 127 18.68 8.48 -12.35
N VAL A 128 18.24 8.84 -11.15
CA VAL A 128 19.12 9.29 -10.05
C VAL A 128 20.22 8.27 -9.73
N PRO A 129 19.95 6.96 -9.56
CA PRO A 129 20.99 5.96 -9.29
C PRO A 129 22.09 5.93 -10.36
N PHE A 130 21.72 6.08 -11.64
CA PHE A 130 22.66 6.13 -12.75
C PHE A 130 23.52 7.40 -12.69
N ALA A 131 22.91 8.56 -12.48
CA ALA A 131 23.65 9.82 -12.35
C ALA A 131 24.65 9.79 -11.18
N LEU A 132 24.28 9.17 -10.05
CA LEU A 132 25.18 9.02 -8.91
C LEU A 132 26.35 8.08 -9.23
N VAL A 133 26.09 6.93 -9.85
CA VAL A 133 27.11 5.91 -10.09
C VAL A 133 28.04 6.28 -11.23
N PHE A 134 27.54 6.86 -12.31
CA PHE A 134 28.35 7.16 -13.51
C PHE A 134 28.98 8.55 -13.51
N LEU A 135 28.44 9.51 -12.73
CA LEU A 135 28.99 10.87 -12.68
C LEU A 135 29.59 11.20 -11.32
N ALA A 136 28.89 10.92 -10.22
CA ALA A 136 29.33 11.36 -8.90
C ALA A 136 30.43 10.48 -8.30
N LEU A 137 30.26 9.16 -8.28
CA LEU A 137 31.26 8.25 -7.68
C LEU A 137 32.64 8.32 -8.36
N PRO A 138 32.75 8.33 -9.70
CA PRO A 138 34.06 8.42 -10.37
C PRO A 138 34.74 9.76 -10.13
N ALA A 139 33.98 10.86 -10.16
CA ALA A 139 34.50 12.20 -9.87
C ALA A 139 34.95 12.38 -8.41
N LEU A 140 34.52 11.50 -7.50
CA LEU A 140 34.98 11.42 -6.12
C LEU A 140 36.12 10.42 -5.90
N GLY A 141 36.64 9.80 -6.98
CA GLY A 141 37.73 8.83 -6.91
C GLY A 141 37.34 7.49 -6.27
N VAL A 142 36.04 7.18 -6.18
CA VAL A 142 35.59 5.89 -5.64
C VAL A 142 35.95 4.78 -6.63
N PRO A 143 36.73 3.76 -6.22
CA PRO A 143 37.23 2.74 -7.13
C PRO A 143 36.09 1.96 -7.81
N GLN A 144 36.32 1.60 -9.07
CA GLN A 144 35.39 0.78 -9.85
C GLN A 144 35.38 -0.65 -9.32
N GLY A 145 34.19 -1.25 -9.24
CA GLY A 145 34.03 -2.63 -8.79
C GLY A 145 32.70 -2.90 -8.10
N PHE A 146 32.68 -3.91 -7.23
CA PHE A 146 31.48 -4.40 -6.55
C PHE A 146 30.71 -3.30 -5.80
N ALA A 147 31.42 -2.36 -5.16
CA ALA A 147 30.81 -1.25 -4.44
C ALA A 147 29.95 -0.34 -5.35
N GLN A 148 30.39 -0.09 -6.60
CA GLN A 148 29.61 0.70 -7.56
C GLN A 148 28.38 -0.05 -8.05
N VAL A 149 28.50 -1.36 -8.29
CA VAL A 149 27.38 -2.22 -8.69
C VAL A 149 26.32 -2.24 -7.58
N ALA A 150 26.73 -2.42 -6.32
CA ALA A 150 25.82 -2.36 -5.17
C ALA A 150 25.17 -0.96 -5.03
N ALA A 151 25.96 0.12 -5.18
CA ALA A 151 25.48 1.49 -5.15
C ALA A 151 24.51 1.84 -6.29
N LEU A 152 24.52 1.08 -7.39
CA LEU A 152 23.52 1.19 -8.46
C LEU A 152 22.27 0.36 -8.13
N ILE A 153 22.45 -0.92 -7.83
CA ILE A 153 21.35 -1.89 -7.73
C ILE A 153 20.41 -1.52 -6.59
N PHE A 154 20.91 -1.25 -5.38
CA PHE A 154 20.03 -1.01 -4.23
C PHE A 154 19.17 0.26 -4.39
N PRO A 155 19.73 1.44 -4.76
CA PRO A 155 18.91 2.62 -5.00
C PRO A 155 17.98 2.46 -6.20
N LEU A 156 18.40 1.74 -7.25
CA LEU A 156 17.53 1.47 -8.41
C LEU A 156 16.33 0.60 -8.04
N LEU A 157 16.55 -0.48 -7.28
CA LEU A 157 15.45 -1.31 -6.78
C LEU A 157 14.52 -0.50 -5.87
N GLY A 158 15.06 0.35 -5.00
CA GLY A 158 14.27 1.27 -4.17
C GLY A 158 13.45 2.26 -5.01
N ALA A 159 14.06 2.89 -6.01
CA ALA A 159 13.38 3.81 -6.92
C ALA A 159 12.29 3.09 -7.74
N LEU A 160 12.57 1.88 -8.24
CA LEU A 160 11.61 1.06 -8.96
C LEU A 160 10.44 0.64 -8.06
N GLN A 161 10.71 0.24 -6.82
CA GLN A 161 9.68 -0.10 -5.84
C GLN A 161 8.79 1.10 -5.55
N LEU A 162 9.36 2.28 -5.32
CA LEU A 162 8.60 3.53 -5.15
C LEU A 162 7.78 3.88 -6.40
N PHE A 163 8.35 3.68 -7.58
CA PHE A 163 7.68 3.96 -8.84
C PHE A 163 6.48 3.03 -9.08
N LEU A 164 6.59 1.75 -8.71
CA LEU A 164 5.54 0.75 -8.90
C LEU A 164 4.53 0.71 -7.75
N ASP A 165 4.82 1.31 -6.60
CA ASP A 165 3.93 1.30 -5.43
C ASP A 165 2.61 2.03 -5.71
N PRO A 166 1.45 1.35 -5.62
CA PRO A 166 0.14 1.98 -5.78
C PRO A 166 -0.09 3.17 -4.84
N ARG A 167 0.49 3.15 -3.64
CA ARG A 167 0.34 4.27 -2.70
C ARG A 167 1.02 5.53 -3.23
N ASN A 168 2.19 5.37 -3.83
CA ASN A 168 2.93 6.47 -4.46
C ASN A 168 2.21 6.97 -5.71
N GLN A 169 1.60 6.09 -6.49
CA GLN A 169 0.75 6.46 -7.63
C GLN A 169 -0.40 7.40 -7.23
N LEU A 170 -1.08 7.10 -6.12
CA LEU A 170 -2.14 7.95 -5.57
C LEU A 170 -1.62 9.32 -5.08
N PHE A 171 -0.39 9.38 -4.57
CA PHE A 171 0.25 10.65 -4.21
C PHE A 171 0.46 11.55 -5.43
N PHE A 172 0.87 10.98 -6.57
CA PHE A 172 1.00 11.70 -7.85
C PHE A 172 -0.33 11.89 -8.61
N ARG A 173 -1.47 11.56 -7.99
CA ARG A 173 -2.81 11.65 -8.60
C ARG A 173 -2.89 10.89 -9.93
N LEU A 174 -2.29 9.70 -9.98
CA LEU A 174 -2.45 8.78 -11.10
C LEU A 174 -3.56 7.78 -10.78
N ASP A 175 -4.33 7.43 -11.79
CA ASP A 175 -5.32 6.38 -11.69
C ASP A 175 -4.64 5.03 -11.49
N ILE A 176 -5.20 4.25 -10.57
CA ILE A 176 -4.72 2.91 -10.26
C ILE A 176 -5.82 1.89 -10.52
N SER A 177 -5.42 0.69 -10.93
CA SER A 177 -6.38 -0.39 -11.11
C SER A 177 -7.12 -0.69 -9.81
N GLN A 178 -8.41 -1.04 -9.92
CA GLN A 178 -9.25 -1.32 -8.77
C GLN A 178 -8.70 -2.47 -7.91
N ARG A 179 -8.08 -3.47 -8.54
CA ARG A 179 -7.39 -4.58 -7.84
C ARG A 179 -6.22 -4.07 -6.98
N ALA A 180 -5.43 -3.13 -7.50
CA ALA A 180 -4.32 -2.53 -6.75
C ALA A 180 -4.83 -1.67 -5.58
N LEU A 181 -5.90 -0.91 -5.79
CA LEU A 181 -6.54 -0.11 -4.74
C LEU A 181 -7.12 -0.99 -3.62
N HIS A 182 -7.79 -2.09 -3.99
CA HIS A 182 -8.29 -3.04 -3.00
C HIS A 182 -7.14 -3.70 -2.22
N ARG A 183 -6.08 -4.13 -2.91
CA ARG A 183 -4.88 -4.67 -2.24
C ARG A 183 -4.26 -3.65 -1.29
N LEU A 184 -4.24 -2.37 -1.66
CA LEU A 184 -3.73 -1.30 -0.79
C LEU A 184 -4.64 -1.07 0.43
N TRP A 185 -5.96 -1.08 0.23
CA TRP A 185 -6.94 -1.01 1.33
C TRP A 185 -6.77 -2.17 2.28
N ASP A 186 -6.63 -3.39 1.75
CA ASP A 186 -6.34 -4.59 2.49
C ASP A 186 -5.07 -4.46 3.34
N LEU A 187 -4.04 -3.80 2.82
CA LEU A 187 -2.76 -3.64 3.49
C LEU A 187 -2.76 -2.56 4.58
N LYS A 188 -3.64 -1.56 4.50
CA LYS A 188 -3.61 -0.34 5.33
C LYS A 188 -4.79 -0.21 6.30
N GLU A 189 -5.99 -0.57 5.87
CA GLU A 189 -7.23 -0.35 6.62
C GLU A 189 -7.89 -1.67 7.06
N ASN A 190 -7.77 -2.74 6.26
CA ASN A 190 -8.36 -4.03 6.61
C ASN A 190 -7.57 -4.71 7.75
N ASN A 191 -8.09 -4.59 8.96
CA ASN A 191 -7.59 -5.27 10.17
C ASN A 191 -6.05 -5.21 10.32
N PRO A 192 -5.46 -4.01 10.53
CA PRO A 192 -4.00 -3.84 10.61
C PRO A 192 -3.38 -4.65 11.76
N LEU A 193 -4.13 -4.88 12.84
CA LEU A 193 -3.70 -5.70 13.98
C LEU A 193 -3.40 -7.14 13.58
N ALA A 194 -4.16 -7.74 12.65
CA ALA A 194 -3.90 -9.09 12.16
C ALA A 194 -2.52 -9.17 11.47
N ARG A 195 -2.15 -8.13 10.72
CA ARG A 195 -0.84 -8.05 10.06
C ARG A 195 0.28 -7.84 11.07
N HIS A 196 0.10 -6.95 12.04
CA HIS A 196 1.07 -6.75 13.11
C HIS A 196 1.28 -8.03 13.94
N ALA A 197 0.23 -8.79 14.21
CA ALA A 197 0.33 -10.09 14.88
C ALA A 197 1.23 -11.06 14.11
N VAL A 198 1.12 -11.15 12.78
CA VAL A 198 2.01 -11.99 11.96
C VAL A 198 3.45 -11.47 11.99
N THR A 199 3.66 -10.16 11.80
CA THR A 199 5.02 -9.57 11.82
C THR A 199 5.70 -9.78 13.17
N LEU A 200 4.98 -9.57 14.27
CA LEU A 200 5.46 -9.82 15.62
C LEU A 200 5.70 -11.32 15.86
N GLY A 201 4.82 -12.20 15.35
CA GLY A 201 4.98 -13.65 15.46
C GLY A 201 6.23 -14.17 14.74
N VAL A 202 6.54 -13.65 13.55
CA VAL A 202 7.81 -13.95 12.87
C VAL A 202 9.00 -13.39 13.66
N GLY A 203 8.90 -12.13 14.10
CA GLY A 203 9.94 -11.49 14.91
C GLY A 203 10.20 -12.19 16.25
N ALA A 204 9.22 -12.90 16.79
CA ALA A 204 9.31 -13.61 18.07
C ALA A 204 10.36 -14.72 18.10
N PHE A 205 10.70 -15.31 16.95
CA PHE A 205 11.80 -16.26 16.86
C PHE A 205 13.17 -15.62 17.09
N MET A 206 13.31 -14.31 16.82
CA MET A 206 14.53 -13.55 17.13
C MET A 206 14.50 -12.96 18.53
N LEU A 207 13.32 -12.50 19.00
CA LEU A 207 13.16 -11.89 20.31
C LEU A 207 11.90 -12.43 21.02
N PRO A 208 12.04 -13.23 22.10
CA PRO A 208 10.91 -13.94 22.71
C PRO A 208 9.80 -13.02 23.23
N LEU A 209 10.12 -11.77 23.58
CA LEU A 209 9.16 -10.78 24.07
C LEU A 209 8.05 -10.46 23.06
N PHE A 210 8.30 -10.61 21.75
CA PHE A 210 7.26 -10.36 20.75
C PHE A 210 6.19 -11.45 20.69
N ALA A 211 6.46 -12.65 21.22
CA ALA A 211 5.52 -13.76 21.18
C ALA A 211 4.19 -13.49 21.92
N PRO A 212 4.19 -13.06 23.20
CA PRO A 212 2.93 -12.74 23.89
C PRO A 212 2.20 -11.56 23.25
N ILE A 213 2.93 -10.56 22.74
CA ILE A 213 2.33 -9.41 22.04
C ILE A 213 1.66 -9.87 20.75
N ALA A 214 2.30 -10.75 19.97
CA ALA A 214 1.74 -11.34 18.76
C ALA A 214 0.42 -12.09 19.04
N ILE A 215 0.38 -12.90 20.11
CA ILE A 215 -0.81 -13.64 20.55
C ILE A 215 -1.95 -12.67 20.91
N VAL A 216 -1.67 -11.66 21.76
CA VAL A 216 -2.67 -10.67 22.17
C VAL A 216 -3.20 -9.89 20.96
N CYS A 217 -2.32 -9.39 20.10
CA CYS A 217 -2.71 -8.70 18.87
C CYS A 217 -3.55 -9.60 17.96
N GLY A 218 -3.19 -10.88 17.81
CA GLY A 218 -3.94 -11.85 17.03
C GLY A 218 -5.33 -12.12 17.59
N CYS A 219 -5.46 -12.28 18.90
CA CYS A 219 -6.76 -12.46 19.58
C CYS A 219 -7.67 -11.23 19.42
N ILE A 220 -7.14 -10.02 19.60
CA ILE A 220 -7.90 -8.77 19.37
C ILE A 220 -8.29 -8.66 17.89
N ALA A 221 -7.38 -8.99 16.97
CA ALA A 221 -7.64 -8.95 15.55
C ALA A 221 -8.75 -9.94 15.13
N LEU A 222 -8.81 -11.14 15.72
CA LEU A 222 -9.87 -12.12 15.48
C LEU A 222 -11.24 -11.61 15.92
N ARG A 223 -11.32 -10.96 17.08
CA ARG A 223 -12.58 -10.37 17.59
C ARG A 223 -13.11 -9.24 16.72
N ARG A 224 -12.25 -8.60 15.92
CA ARG A 224 -12.63 -7.52 14.99
C ARG A 224 -13.06 -8.02 13.62
N VAL A 225 -12.94 -9.31 13.32
CA VAL A 225 -13.35 -9.86 12.02
C VAL A 225 -14.87 -9.85 11.96
N ASP A 226 -15.41 -9.10 11.01
CA ASP A 226 -16.84 -9.03 10.73
C ASP A 226 -17.05 -9.05 9.21
N PRO A 227 -17.45 -10.20 8.64
CA PRO A 227 -17.74 -10.32 7.21
C PRO A 227 -18.95 -9.51 6.75
N GLN A 228 -19.85 -9.13 7.66
CA GLN A 228 -21.07 -8.39 7.36
C GLN A 228 -20.91 -6.88 7.51
N ALA A 229 -19.80 -6.42 8.11
CA ALA A 229 -19.46 -5.01 8.15
C ALA A 229 -19.36 -4.42 6.74
N ARG A 230 -19.65 -3.12 6.61
CA ARG A 230 -19.51 -2.35 5.37
C ARG A 230 -18.53 -1.21 5.63
N PRO A 231 -17.26 -1.29 5.17
CA PRO A 231 -16.65 -2.38 4.37
C PRO A 231 -16.39 -3.66 5.17
N PRO A 232 -16.30 -4.84 4.51
CA PRO A 232 -16.12 -6.14 5.18
C PRO A 232 -14.76 -6.24 5.86
N ILE A 233 -14.73 -6.49 7.16
CA ILE A 233 -13.49 -6.60 7.94
C ILE A 233 -13.03 -8.07 7.94
N GLY A 234 -11.97 -8.36 7.20
CA GLY A 234 -11.49 -9.72 6.96
C GLY A 234 -10.21 -10.09 7.74
N ARG A 235 -9.44 -11.00 7.14
CA ARG A 235 -8.11 -11.47 7.59
C ARG A 235 -8.06 -12.38 8.81
N ARG A 236 -9.10 -13.19 9.00
CA ARG A 236 -9.12 -14.27 10.01
C ARG A 236 -7.87 -15.16 9.92
N GLY A 237 -7.48 -15.57 8.71
CA GLY A 237 -6.30 -16.41 8.49
C GLY A 237 -5.01 -15.79 9.02
N SER A 238 -4.73 -14.51 8.70
CA SER A 238 -3.54 -13.82 9.20
C SER A 238 -3.53 -13.68 10.73
N ALA A 239 -4.68 -13.39 11.33
CA ALA A 239 -4.77 -13.29 12.79
C ALA A 239 -4.48 -14.64 13.47
N VAL A 240 -5.03 -15.75 12.94
CA VAL A 240 -4.70 -17.11 13.42
C VAL A 240 -3.20 -17.40 13.23
N SER A 241 -2.63 -17.10 12.07
CA SER A 241 -1.19 -17.31 11.82
C SER A 241 -0.32 -16.57 12.82
N GLY A 242 -0.66 -15.33 13.17
CA GLY A 242 0.07 -14.56 14.19
C GLY A 242 0.04 -15.21 15.57
N ILE A 243 -1.11 -15.73 16.00
CA ILE A 243 -1.25 -16.47 17.26
C ILE A 243 -0.40 -17.75 17.23
N VAL A 244 -0.52 -18.55 16.16
CA VAL A 244 0.20 -19.82 16.01
C VAL A 244 1.71 -19.57 16.02
N LEU A 245 2.21 -18.59 15.26
CA LEU A 245 3.64 -18.24 15.25
C LEU A 245 4.12 -17.78 16.63
N GLY A 246 3.32 -17.00 17.37
CA GLY A 246 3.65 -16.60 18.73
C GLY A 246 3.74 -17.79 19.69
N VAL A 247 2.79 -18.72 19.65
CA VAL A 247 2.82 -19.93 20.49
C VAL A 247 4.03 -20.81 20.15
N LEU A 248 4.29 -21.03 18.86
CA LEU A 248 5.45 -21.81 18.41
C LEU A 248 6.77 -21.17 18.84
N ALA A 249 6.88 -19.83 18.79
CA ALA A 249 8.06 -19.12 19.27
C ALA A 249 8.25 -19.26 20.79
N LEU A 250 7.17 -19.23 21.59
CA LEU A 250 7.25 -19.48 23.04
C LEU A 250 7.75 -20.89 23.34
N VAL A 251 7.23 -21.91 22.64
CA VAL A 251 7.67 -23.30 22.80
C VAL A 251 9.15 -23.45 22.42
N PHE A 252 9.55 -22.86 21.28
CA PHE A 252 10.93 -22.84 20.81
C PHE A 252 11.88 -22.24 21.86
N TRP A 253 11.56 -21.06 22.40
CA TRP A 253 12.40 -20.41 23.39
C TRP A 253 12.39 -21.11 24.74
N ALA A 254 11.26 -21.67 25.18
CA ALA A 254 11.22 -22.50 26.38
C ALA A 254 12.15 -23.70 26.25
N TYR A 255 12.12 -24.39 25.10
CA TYR A 255 13.04 -25.49 24.80
C TYR A 255 14.50 -25.05 24.76
N ALA A 256 14.81 -23.95 24.07
CA ALA A 256 16.16 -23.40 23.98
C ALA A 256 16.71 -23.02 25.37
N LEU A 257 15.89 -22.43 26.23
CA LEU A 257 16.26 -22.11 27.61
C LEU A 257 16.47 -23.37 28.45
N MET A 258 15.58 -24.37 28.35
CA MET A 258 15.76 -25.65 29.05
C MET A 258 17.07 -26.34 28.65
N TYR A 259 17.42 -26.29 27.36
CA TYR A 259 18.69 -26.81 26.86
C TYR A 259 19.88 -26.01 27.40
N LEU A 260 19.82 -24.68 27.34
CA LEU A 260 20.88 -23.78 27.79
C LEU A 260 21.18 -23.93 29.29
N PHE A 261 20.15 -24.16 30.11
CA PHE A 261 20.27 -24.34 31.56
C PHE A 261 20.49 -25.80 32.00
N GLY A 262 20.69 -26.73 31.06
CA GLY A 262 21.01 -28.12 31.38
C GLY A 262 19.85 -28.95 31.94
N PHE A 263 18.60 -28.51 31.81
CA PHE A 263 17.45 -29.30 32.24
C PHE A 263 17.20 -30.51 31.32
N VAL A 264 17.66 -30.44 30.07
CA VAL A 264 17.42 -31.49 29.06
C VAL A 264 18.46 -32.63 29.14
N SER A 265 19.63 -32.43 29.73
CA SER A 265 20.68 -33.46 29.84
C SER A 265 20.36 -34.62 30.81
N HIS A 266 19.19 -34.59 31.46
CA HIS A 266 18.72 -35.63 32.39
C HIS A 266 17.42 -36.30 31.95
N LEU A 267 16.94 -36.04 30.72
CA LEU A 267 15.82 -36.80 30.15
C LEU A 267 16.37 -38.14 29.62
N PRO A 268 15.88 -39.28 30.15
CA PRO A 268 16.36 -40.63 29.79
C PRO A 268 16.04 -41.01 28.33
#